data_AF-A0A2P1DMF0-F1
#
_entry.id   AF-A0A2P1DMF0-F1
#
_cell.length_a   1.000
_cell.length_b   1.000
_cell.length_c   1.000
_cell.angle_alpha   90.00
_cell.angle_beta   90.00
_cell.angle_gamma   90.00
#
_symmetry.space_group_name_H-M   'P 1'
#
loop_
_entity.id
_entity.type
_entity.pdbx_description
1 polymer ?
#
loop_
_entity_poly.entity_id
_entity_poly.type
_entity_poly.pdbx_seq_one_letter_code
_entity_poly.pdbx_strand_id
1 'polypeptide(L)'
;MGSWNKLWFFDMNTVVGQELILYNDLVMVVAVAVLVVVGWFMILFLNSRTFFGGKMNKYVYHNELLEIMWTMVPAFMLCFLGYVSLMNLYIMEVGDHVENGMKVTAHQWYWEYSYIVDFSMKEKEMDELWLASWFEQLDFNFVVSPELVGLTEEDSGDSEWEKLDEVFVGVEVENSDCLLEVLMGESEGVEEMKLLESISSWVPHVFLNCKWNYSYEVYEVFNSLVLDQGNFRGYTVTDACYLMSSVKNEMLISTMDVMHSWGVGSLGVKCDAVPGRVNSLGISPLRSGVFYGNCYELCGEGHSMMPISVAVMTPEDVSLVLKQGVLGTSDCVSTLEGVIMK
;
A
#
# COMPACT_ATOMS: atom_id res chain seq x y z
N MET A 1 11.72 -7.97 2.08
CA MET A 1 12.09 -8.43 0.73
C MET A 1 13.02 -9.64 0.79
N GLY A 2 13.33 -10.24 -0.36
CA GLY A 2 14.35 -11.29 -0.45
C GLY A 2 15.75 -10.75 -0.28
N SER A 3 16.56 -11.41 0.54
CA SER A 3 18.00 -11.19 0.59
C SER A 3 18.73 -12.14 -0.36
N TRP A 4 19.94 -11.76 -0.75
CA TRP A 4 20.81 -12.61 -1.56
C TRP A 4 21.03 -13.98 -0.90
N ASN A 5 20.94 -15.05 -1.70
CA ASN A 5 21.09 -16.45 -1.26
C ASN A 5 20.08 -16.89 -0.17
N LYS A 6 18.92 -16.23 -0.08
CA LYS A 6 17.86 -16.68 0.84
C LYS A 6 17.22 -17.98 0.33
N LEU A 7 17.26 -19.01 1.17
CA LEU A 7 16.69 -20.35 0.88
C LEU A 7 15.27 -20.54 1.43
N TRP A 8 14.87 -19.74 2.41
CA TRP A 8 13.63 -19.87 3.16
C TRP A 8 12.65 -18.75 2.83
N PHE A 9 11.41 -18.84 3.33
CA PHE A 9 10.41 -17.78 3.19
C PHE A 9 10.86 -16.44 3.76
N PHE A 10 10.22 -15.37 3.29
CA PHE A 10 10.37 -14.05 3.89
C PHE A 10 9.92 -14.04 5.34
N ASP A 11 10.44 -13.08 6.10
CA ASP A 11 10.03 -12.91 7.49
C ASP A 11 8.61 -12.35 7.48
N MET A 12 7.68 -13.10 8.09
CA MET A 12 6.26 -12.82 7.99
C MET A 12 5.85 -11.74 8.99
N ASN A 13 5.14 -10.74 8.50
CA ASN A 13 4.60 -9.65 9.30
C ASN A 13 3.10 -9.79 9.58
N THR A 14 2.51 -10.95 9.33
CA THR A 14 1.10 -11.25 9.64
C THR A 14 1.03 -12.55 10.45
N VAL A 15 0.02 -12.67 11.32
CA VAL A 15 -0.20 -13.91 12.11
C VAL A 15 -0.46 -15.08 11.17
N VAL A 16 -1.32 -14.88 10.18
CA VAL A 16 -1.60 -15.86 9.12
C VAL A 16 -0.33 -16.31 8.40
N GLY A 17 0.54 -15.38 8.02
CA GLY A 17 1.80 -15.71 7.36
C GLY A 17 2.72 -16.58 8.22
N GLN A 18 2.77 -16.32 9.54
CA GLN A 18 3.55 -17.13 10.48
C GLN A 18 3.01 -18.55 10.59
N GLU A 19 1.69 -18.72 10.69
CA GLU A 19 1.04 -20.04 10.69
C GLU A 19 1.28 -20.82 9.38
N LEU A 20 1.34 -20.12 8.24
CA LEU A 20 1.70 -20.72 6.96
C LEU A 20 3.15 -21.23 6.93
N ILE A 21 4.11 -20.51 7.54
CA ILE A 21 5.48 -21.00 7.67
C ILE A 21 5.53 -22.23 8.57
N LEU A 22 4.85 -22.22 9.72
CA LEU A 22 4.82 -23.37 10.62
C LEU A 22 4.21 -24.60 9.96
N TYR A 23 3.14 -24.41 9.18
CA TYR A 23 2.57 -25.49 8.38
C TYR A 23 3.53 -25.98 7.29
N ASN A 24 4.25 -25.08 6.63
CA ASN A 24 5.27 -25.48 5.66
C ASN A 24 6.37 -26.33 6.32
N ASP A 25 6.89 -25.91 7.47
CA ASP A 25 7.92 -26.67 8.20
C ASP A 25 7.43 -28.08 8.56
N LEU A 26 6.18 -28.22 9.00
CA LEU A 26 5.56 -29.52 9.25
C LEU A 26 5.51 -30.39 7.98
N VAL A 27 5.05 -29.82 6.85
CA VAL A 27 5.00 -30.52 5.56
C VAL A 27 6.40 -30.91 5.08
N MET A 28 7.39 -30.03 5.26
CA MET A 28 8.77 -30.28 4.86
C MET A 28 9.41 -31.39 5.69
N VAL A 29 9.17 -31.45 7.01
CA VAL A 29 9.62 -32.57 7.86
C VAL A 29 9.04 -33.89 7.37
N VAL A 30 7.74 -33.92 7.07
CA VAL A 30 7.05 -35.08 6.52
C VAL A 30 7.64 -35.48 5.15
N ALA A 31 7.80 -34.53 4.24
CA ALA A 31 8.31 -34.78 2.89
C ALA A 31 9.75 -35.33 2.93
N VAL A 32 10.63 -34.73 3.75
CA VAL A 32 12.00 -35.21 3.93
C VAL A 32 12.01 -36.60 4.54
N ALA A 33 11.16 -36.91 5.53
CA ALA A 33 11.07 -38.25 6.11
C ALA A 33 10.68 -39.30 5.05
N VAL A 34 9.70 -39.01 4.20
CA VAL A 34 9.29 -39.90 3.10
C VAL A 34 10.43 -40.07 2.09
N LEU A 35 11.09 -38.98 1.69
CA LEU A 35 12.22 -39.03 0.76
C LEU A 35 13.39 -39.85 1.31
N VAL A 36 13.71 -39.73 2.60
CA VAL A 36 14.75 -40.53 3.25
C VAL A 36 14.37 -42.01 3.26
N VAL A 37 13.11 -42.36 3.57
CA VAL A 37 12.64 -43.76 3.56
C VAL A 37 12.71 -44.35 2.15
N VAL A 38 12.18 -43.64 1.14
CA VAL A 38 12.20 -44.09 -0.26
C VAL A 38 13.63 -44.19 -0.78
N GLY A 39 14.46 -43.18 -0.52
CA GLY A 39 15.88 -43.16 -0.89
C GLY A 39 16.65 -44.32 -0.26
N TRP A 40 16.38 -44.62 1.01
CA TRP A 40 16.97 -45.75 1.72
C TRP A 40 16.57 -47.09 1.07
N PHE A 41 15.28 -47.32 0.79
CA PHE A 41 14.85 -48.52 0.07
C PHE A 41 15.52 -48.64 -1.31
N MET A 42 15.57 -47.55 -2.06
CA MET A 42 16.21 -47.55 -3.38
C MET A 42 17.69 -47.92 -3.30
N ILE A 43 18.44 -47.35 -2.33
CA ILE A 43 19.85 -47.68 -2.12
C ILE A 43 20.05 -49.15 -1.75
N LEU A 44 19.17 -49.72 -0.90
CA LEU A 44 19.20 -51.13 -0.53
C LEU A 44 18.98 -52.05 -1.72
N PHE A 45 18.00 -51.74 -2.58
CA PHE A 45 17.68 -52.57 -3.75
C PHE A 45 18.74 -52.46 -4.85
N LEU A 46 19.25 -51.25 -5.14
CA LEU A 46 20.32 -51.05 -6.13
C LEU A 46 21.62 -51.73 -5.71
N ASN A 47 21.96 -51.68 -4.42
CA ASN A 47 23.15 -52.33 -3.87
C ASN A 47 22.84 -53.71 -3.24
N SER A 48 21.79 -54.39 -3.71
CA SER A 48 21.30 -55.66 -3.15
C SER A 48 22.35 -56.77 -3.17
N ARG A 49 23.32 -56.75 -4.08
CA ARG A 49 24.44 -57.70 -4.07
C ARG A 49 25.32 -57.53 -2.83
N THR A 50 25.56 -56.30 -2.41
CA THR A 50 26.37 -55.97 -1.24
C THR A 50 25.59 -56.23 0.05
N PHE A 51 24.32 -55.81 0.10
CA PHE A 51 23.50 -55.92 1.33
C PHE A 51 22.89 -57.30 1.55
N PHE A 52 22.42 -57.96 0.49
CA PHE A 52 21.70 -59.25 0.57
C PHE A 52 22.47 -60.41 -0.03
N GLY A 53 23.75 -60.20 -0.42
CA GLY A 53 24.57 -61.25 -1.03
C GLY A 53 23.99 -61.82 -2.33
N GLY A 54 23.12 -61.08 -3.03
CA GLY A 54 22.41 -61.53 -4.23
C GLY A 54 21.21 -62.47 -3.98
N LYS A 55 20.79 -62.66 -2.72
CA LYS A 55 19.69 -63.58 -2.35
C LYS A 55 18.32 -62.89 -2.34
N MET A 56 17.90 -62.34 -3.47
CA MET A 56 16.54 -61.80 -3.62
C MET A 56 15.59 -62.88 -4.14
N ASN A 57 14.41 -63.01 -3.51
CA ASN A 57 13.40 -63.97 -3.96
C ASN A 57 12.64 -63.39 -5.17
N LYS A 58 12.74 -64.05 -6.33
CA LYS A 58 12.13 -63.63 -7.59
C LYS A 58 10.69 -64.10 -7.77
N TYR A 59 10.20 -65.00 -6.92
CA TYR A 59 8.90 -65.66 -7.09
C TYR A 59 7.79 -65.03 -6.24
N VAL A 60 8.10 -64.01 -5.44
CA VAL A 60 7.10 -63.25 -4.68
C VAL A 60 6.64 -62.08 -5.54
N TYR A 61 5.40 -62.15 -6.02
CA TYR A 61 4.81 -61.14 -6.90
C TYR A 61 3.75 -60.27 -6.22
N HIS A 62 3.11 -60.77 -5.15
CA HIS A 62 2.06 -60.04 -4.43
C HIS A 62 2.17 -60.29 -2.93
N ASN A 63 1.73 -59.31 -2.15
CA ASN A 63 1.54 -59.43 -0.72
C ASN A 63 0.46 -58.42 -0.29
N GLU A 64 -0.74 -58.94 -0.04
CA GLU A 64 -1.89 -58.11 0.33
C GLU A 64 -1.64 -57.29 1.61
N LEU A 65 -0.92 -57.85 2.59
CA LEU A 65 -0.62 -57.13 3.83
C LEU A 65 0.30 -55.93 3.58
N LEU A 66 1.29 -56.08 2.70
CA LEU A 66 2.22 -55.00 2.34
C LEU A 66 1.48 -53.89 1.58
N GLU A 67 0.59 -54.28 0.66
CA GLU A 67 -0.27 -53.39 -0.10
C GLU A 67 -1.21 -52.58 0.80
N ILE A 68 -1.83 -53.21 1.78
CA ILE A 68 -2.66 -52.54 2.78
C ILE A 68 -1.82 -51.56 3.62
N MET A 69 -0.63 -51.96 4.07
CA MET A 69 0.22 -51.09 4.89
C MET A 69 0.65 -49.81 4.17
N TRP A 70 1.18 -49.89 2.95
CA TRP A 70 1.64 -48.70 2.23
C TRP A 70 0.48 -47.86 1.67
N THR A 71 -0.75 -48.36 1.69
CA THR A 71 -1.93 -47.57 1.30
C THR A 71 -2.49 -46.83 2.52
N MET A 72 -2.60 -47.50 3.66
CA MET A 72 -3.17 -46.91 4.87
C MET A 72 -2.24 -45.89 5.52
N VAL A 73 -0.91 -46.14 5.57
CA VAL A 73 0.04 -45.22 6.23
C VAL A 73 0.05 -43.83 5.58
N PRO A 74 0.21 -43.69 4.25
CA PRO A 74 0.11 -42.38 3.59
C PRO A 74 -1.29 -41.76 3.69
N ALA A 75 -2.36 -42.56 3.67
CA ALA A 75 -3.72 -42.04 3.82
C ALA A 75 -3.93 -41.35 5.18
N PHE A 76 -3.52 -41.98 6.29
CA PHE A 76 -3.59 -41.35 7.61
C PHE A 76 -2.70 -40.10 7.72
N MET A 77 -1.51 -40.14 7.14
CA MET A 77 -0.60 -39.00 7.10
C MET A 77 -1.23 -37.80 6.36
N LEU A 78 -1.84 -38.03 5.20
CA LEU A 78 -2.51 -36.97 4.43
C LEU A 78 -3.75 -36.43 5.16
N CYS A 79 -4.53 -37.29 5.82
CA CYS A 79 -5.66 -36.83 6.64
C CYS A 79 -5.22 -35.89 7.77
N PHE A 80 -4.10 -36.20 8.43
CA PHE A 80 -3.54 -35.35 9.49
C PHE A 80 -3.06 -33.99 8.94
N LEU A 81 -2.29 -33.99 7.84
CA LEU A 81 -1.84 -32.74 7.21
C LEU A 81 -3.02 -31.90 6.69
N GLY A 82 -4.01 -32.55 6.09
CA GLY A 82 -5.23 -31.89 5.61
C GLY A 82 -6.02 -31.23 6.74
N TYR A 83 -6.10 -31.86 7.91
CA TYR A 83 -6.75 -31.26 9.09
C TYR A 83 -6.06 -29.96 9.52
N VAL A 84 -4.73 -29.96 9.67
CA VAL A 84 -3.97 -28.74 10.03
C VAL A 84 -4.12 -27.66 8.95
N SER A 85 -4.07 -28.05 7.67
CA SER A 85 -4.26 -27.13 6.54
C SER A 85 -5.63 -26.44 6.54
N LEU A 86 -6.70 -27.18 6.85
CA LEU A 86 -8.07 -26.64 6.87
C LEU A 86 -8.30 -25.69 8.04
N MET A 87 -7.66 -25.93 9.19
CA MET A 87 -7.69 -24.98 10.31
C MET A 87 -7.10 -23.63 9.91
N ASN A 88 -5.94 -23.65 9.24
CA ASN A 88 -5.29 -22.43 8.75
C ASN A 88 -6.17 -21.72 7.70
N LEU A 89 -6.80 -22.46 6.80
CA LEU A 89 -7.73 -21.90 5.81
C LEU A 89 -8.88 -21.15 6.49
N TYR A 90 -9.47 -21.73 7.53
CA TYR A 90 -10.59 -21.11 8.23
C TYR A 90 -10.19 -19.82 8.94
N ILE A 91 -9.02 -19.78 9.58
CA ILE A 91 -8.51 -18.57 10.26
C ILE A 91 -8.30 -17.42 9.26
N MET A 92 -7.92 -17.72 8.02
CA MET A 92 -7.76 -16.69 6.97
C MET A 92 -9.08 -16.11 6.48
N GLU A 93 -10.16 -16.89 6.51
CA GLU A 93 -11.46 -16.49 5.97
C GLU A 93 -12.36 -15.83 7.02
N VAL A 94 -12.21 -16.18 8.31
CA VAL A 94 -13.00 -15.60 9.39
C VAL A 94 -12.71 -14.10 9.49
N GLY A 95 -13.70 -13.29 9.10
CA GLY A 95 -13.58 -11.85 9.03
C GLY A 95 -13.85 -11.14 10.35
N ASP A 96 -12.87 -10.37 10.82
CA ASP A 96 -13.07 -9.29 11.78
C ASP A 96 -13.54 -8.00 11.08
N HIS A 97 -13.89 -7.00 11.90
CA HIS A 97 -14.22 -5.65 11.45
C HIS A 97 -13.07 -5.02 10.66
N VAL A 98 -13.40 -4.37 9.55
CA VAL A 98 -12.45 -3.69 8.67
C VAL A 98 -12.31 -2.24 9.13
N GLU A 99 -11.09 -1.80 9.38
CA GLU A 99 -10.80 -0.41 9.76
C GLU A 99 -10.32 0.41 8.57
N ASN A 100 -9.56 -0.20 7.66
CA ASN A 100 -9.07 0.43 6.44
C ASN A 100 -9.56 -0.33 5.21
N GLY A 101 -10.41 0.30 4.41
CA GLY A 101 -10.92 -0.28 3.16
C GLY A 101 -10.32 0.42 1.95
N MET A 102 -9.73 -0.33 1.03
CA MET A 102 -9.16 0.22 -0.20
C MET A 102 -9.45 -0.65 -1.41
N LYS A 103 -9.44 -0.03 -2.59
CA LYS A 103 -9.60 -0.71 -3.87
C LYS A 103 -8.26 -0.72 -4.59
N VAL A 104 -7.92 -1.88 -5.15
CA VAL A 104 -6.73 -2.08 -5.97
C VAL A 104 -7.19 -2.45 -7.38
N THR A 105 -6.81 -1.64 -8.35
CA THR A 105 -7.12 -1.89 -9.77
C THR A 105 -5.81 -2.14 -10.52
N ALA A 106 -5.70 -3.31 -11.16
CA ALA A 106 -4.55 -3.65 -11.99
C ALA A 106 -4.75 -3.19 -13.44
N HIS A 107 -3.64 -2.77 -14.06
CA HIS A 107 -3.56 -2.38 -15.47
C HIS A 107 -2.23 -2.89 -16.08
N GLN A 108 -2.13 -2.98 -17.39
CA GLN A 108 -0.89 -3.24 -18.13
C GLN A 108 -0.05 -1.94 -18.24
N TRP A 109 1.05 -1.74 -17.51
CA TRP A 109 1.68 -2.55 -16.45
C TRP A 109 1.94 -1.67 -15.24
N TYR A 110 0.89 -1.42 -14.45
CA TYR A 110 0.95 -0.59 -13.26
C TYR A 110 -0.22 -0.94 -12.32
N TRP A 111 -0.19 -0.38 -11.11
CA TRP A 111 -1.24 -0.56 -10.12
C TRP A 111 -1.88 0.79 -9.80
N GLU A 112 -3.19 0.80 -9.64
CA GLU A 112 -3.95 1.96 -9.16
C GLU A 112 -4.55 1.62 -7.80
N TYR A 113 -4.30 2.48 -6.82
CA TYR A 113 -4.85 2.35 -5.47
C TYR A 113 -5.87 3.44 -5.22
N SER A 114 -7.01 3.09 -4.65
CA SER A 114 -8.10 4.01 -4.34
C SER A 114 -8.55 3.84 -2.88
N TYR A 115 -8.59 4.96 -2.17
CA TYR A 115 -8.91 5.08 -0.75
C TYR A 115 -10.09 6.01 -0.55
N ILE A 116 -10.93 5.70 0.43
CA ILE A 116 -11.95 6.65 0.91
C ILE A 116 -11.37 7.36 2.13
N VAL A 117 -11.05 8.64 1.97
CA VAL A 117 -10.48 9.50 3.01
C VAL A 117 -11.59 10.34 3.62
N ASP A 118 -11.79 10.22 4.92
CA ASP A 118 -12.77 11.00 5.66
C ASP A 118 -12.07 12.06 6.51
N PHE A 119 -12.33 13.34 6.25
CA PHE A 119 -11.79 14.44 7.04
C PHE A 119 -12.68 14.80 8.24
N SER A 120 -13.89 14.25 8.32
CA SER A 120 -14.87 14.56 9.38
C SER A 120 -14.42 14.08 10.76
N MET A 121 -13.55 13.07 10.80
CA MET A 121 -12.96 12.59 12.04
C MET A 121 -11.89 13.57 12.51
N LYS A 122 -12.31 14.51 13.37
CA LYS A 122 -11.43 15.44 14.09
C LYS A 122 -10.59 14.68 15.12
N GLU A 123 -9.35 14.36 14.79
CA GLU A 123 -8.32 14.07 15.79
C GLU A 123 -7.77 15.40 16.30
N LYS A 124 -8.37 15.84 17.40
CA LYS A 124 -8.36 17.21 17.95
C LYS A 124 -7.00 17.92 18.12
N GLU A 125 -5.87 17.23 18.12
CA GLU A 125 -4.57 17.86 18.39
C GLU A 125 -3.62 17.83 17.18
N MET A 126 -3.70 16.80 16.34
CA MET A 126 -2.86 16.71 15.14
C MET A 126 -3.46 17.46 13.96
N ASP A 127 -4.80 17.54 13.90
CA ASP A 127 -5.50 18.15 12.78
C ASP A 127 -5.24 19.66 12.62
N GLU A 128 -5.08 20.39 13.72
CA GLU A 128 -4.86 21.84 13.70
C GLU A 128 -3.42 22.21 13.29
N LEU A 129 -2.42 21.41 13.70
CA LEU A 129 -1.01 21.64 13.37
C LEU A 129 -0.71 21.34 11.90
N TRP A 130 -1.27 20.26 11.33
CA TRP A 130 -1.02 19.93 9.93
C TRP A 130 -1.75 20.88 8.98
N LEU A 131 -2.97 21.32 9.33
CA LEU A 131 -3.70 22.32 8.55
C LEU A 131 -2.91 23.62 8.46
N ALA A 132 -2.40 24.11 9.60
CA ALA A 132 -1.59 25.32 9.63
C ALA A 132 -0.34 25.20 8.74
N SER A 133 0.40 24.09 8.83
CA SER A 133 1.58 23.85 7.98
C SER A 133 1.23 23.70 6.50
N TRP A 134 0.07 23.12 6.16
CA TRP A 134 -0.39 23.04 4.78
C TRP A 134 -0.77 24.43 4.23
N PHE A 135 -1.45 25.25 5.03
CA PHE A 135 -1.76 26.63 4.65
C PHE A 135 -0.50 27.47 4.41
N GLU A 136 0.57 27.28 5.18
CA GLU A 136 1.85 27.96 4.97
C GLU A 136 2.56 27.54 3.67
N GLN A 137 2.28 26.34 3.15
CA GLN A 137 2.88 25.83 1.90
C GLN A 137 2.09 26.21 0.65
N LEU A 138 0.85 26.70 0.79
CA LEU A 138 0.09 27.25 -0.31
C LEU A 138 0.68 28.61 -0.69
N ASP A 139 1.24 28.70 -1.89
CA ASP A 139 1.71 29.97 -2.46
C ASP A 139 0.49 30.85 -2.78
N PHE A 140 0.10 31.71 -1.83
CA PHE A 140 -1.06 32.60 -1.96
C PHE A 140 -0.93 33.68 -3.04
N ASN A 141 0.20 33.74 -3.76
CA ASN A 141 0.31 34.56 -4.98
C ASN A 141 -0.78 34.25 -6.02
N PHE A 142 -1.43 33.08 -5.93
CA PHE A 142 -2.57 32.72 -6.75
C PHE A 142 -3.87 33.44 -6.38
N VAL A 143 -4.10 33.78 -5.11
CA VAL A 143 -5.36 34.38 -4.63
C VAL A 143 -5.45 35.87 -4.97
N VAL A 144 -4.33 36.50 -5.33
CA VAL A 144 -4.25 37.93 -5.66
C VAL A 144 -3.88 38.12 -7.15
N SER A 145 -4.49 37.34 -8.05
CA SER A 145 -4.43 37.71 -9.46
C SER A 145 -5.37 38.91 -9.70
N PRO A 146 -4.96 39.96 -10.45
CA PRO A 146 -5.81 41.13 -10.71
C PRO A 146 -7.14 40.79 -11.40
N GLU A 147 -7.20 39.62 -12.05
CA GLU A 147 -8.42 39.08 -12.65
C GLU A 147 -9.48 38.67 -11.61
N LEU A 148 -9.08 38.33 -10.37
CA LEU A 148 -9.98 37.96 -9.27
C LEU A 148 -10.66 39.17 -8.60
N VAL A 149 -10.03 40.35 -8.66
CA VAL A 149 -10.51 41.60 -8.02
C VAL A 149 -11.49 42.36 -8.93
N GLY A 150 -11.76 41.88 -10.14
CA GLY A 150 -12.79 42.44 -11.01
C GLY A 150 -12.47 43.84 -11.53
N LEU A 151 -11.19 44.19 -11.67
CA LEU A 151 -10.77 45.43 -12.32
C LEU A 151 -10.71 45.22 -13.83
N THR A 152 -11.80 45.52 -14.53
CA THR A 152 -11.83 45.61 -15.99
C THR A 152 -11.12 46.88 -16.45
N GLU A 153 -10.34 46.80 -17.54
CA GLU A 153 -9.56 47.89 -18.17
C GLU A 153 -10.36 49.15 -18.63
N GLU A 154 -11.63 49.33 -18.26
CA GLU A 154 -12.40 50.54 -18.60
C GLU A 154 -12.31 51.68 -17.56
N ASP A 155 -11.81 51.44 -16.35
CA ASP A 155 -11.57 52.51 -15.37
C ASP A 155 -10.10 52.98 -15.42
N SER A 156 -9.71 53.54 -16.57
CA SER A 156 -8.45 54.28 -16.73
C SER A 156 -8.54 55.64 -16.04
N GLY A 157 -8.25 55.65 -14.74
CA GLY A 157 -7.83 56.83 -13.99
C GLY A 157 -6.49 56.54 -13.33
N ASP A 158 -5.46 57.31 -13.70
CA ASP A 158 -4.05 57.20 -13.28
C ASP A 158 -3.80 57.42 -11.75
N SER A 159 -4.65 56.91 -10.85
CA SER A 159 -4.54 57.15 -9.40
C SER A 159 -4.72 55.92 -8.51
N GLU A 160 -4.87 54.71 -9.06
CA GLU A 160 -4.92 53.46 -8.26
C GLU A 160 -3.72 52.55 -8.45
N TRP A 161 -3.01 52.63 -9.58
CA TRP A 161 -1.74 51.91 -9.77
C TRP A 161 -0.62 52.42 -8.84
N GLU A 162 -0.58 53.74 -8.54
CA GLU A 162 0.35 54.30 -7.56
C GLU A 162 0.03 53.87 -6.12
N LYS A 163 -1.21 53.44 -5.82
CA LYS A 163 -1.58 52.95 -4.48
C LYS A 163 -1.21 51.49 -4.26
N LEU A 164 -1.20 50.67 -5.32
CA LEU A 164 -0.79 49.27 -5.22
C LEU A 164 0.75 49.15 -5.18
N ASP A 165 1.48 50.01 -5.90
CA ASP A 165 2.94 50.06 -5.81
C ASP A 165 3.44 50.56 -4.44
N GLU A 166 2.75 51.50 -3.78
CA GLU A 166 3.14 51.93 -2.42
C GLU A 166 2.88 50.87 -1.32
N VAL A 167 1.97 49.91 -1.55
CA VAL A 167 1.66 48.85 -0.58
C VAL A 167 2.62 47.66 -0.71
N PHE A 168 3.15 47.39 -1.91
CA PHE A 168 3.95 46.17 -2.16
C PHE A 168 5.45 46.40 -2.45
N VAL A 169 5.94 47.65 -2.60
CA VAL A 169 7.37 47.93 -2.85
C VAL A 169 8.25 47.86 -1.57
N GLY A 170 7.68 47.51 -0.42
CA GLY A 170 8.40 47.50 0.86
C GLY A 170 9.00 46.18 1.33
N VAL A 171 8.65 45.02 0.75
CA VAL A 171 8.98 43.73 1.38
C VAL A 171 9.90 42.89 0.51
N GLU A 172 11.20 43.18 0.58
CA GLU A 172 12.23 42.17 0.33
C GLU A 172 12.14 41.12 1.46
N VAL A 173 11.48 39.99 1.21
CA VAL A 173 11.53 38.84 2.13
C VAL A 173 12.83 38.08 1.87
N GLU A 174 13.91 38.54 2.49
CA GLU A 174 15.02 37.63 2.82
C GLU A 174 14.53 36.58 3.82
N ASN A 175 15.08 35.37 3.68
CA ASN A 175 14.81 34.20 4.53
C ASN A 175 14.51 34.56 6.01
N SER A 176 13.48 33.89 6.54
CA SER A 176 13.29 33.51 7.95
C SER A 176 12.40 34.33 8.89
N ASP A 177 11.70 35.37 8.46
CA ASP A 177 10.79 36.08 9.37
C ASP A 177 9.29 35.83 9.06
N CYS A 178 8.69 35.15 10.04
CA CYS A 178 7.31 34.75 10.26
C CYS A 178 6.21 35.59 9.59
N LEU A 179 5.35 34.91 8.82
CA LEU A 179 3.98 35.35 8.48
C LEU A 179 3.16 35.77 9.73
N LEU A 180 3.56 35.29 10.91
CA LEU A 180 2.98 35.66 12.20
C LEU A 180 3.22 37.13 12.60
N GLU A 181 4.32 37.77 12.16
CA GLU A 181 4.55 39.20 12.44
C GLU A 181 3.72 40.10 11.52
N VAL A 182 3.43 39.65 10.29
CA VAL A 182 2.49 40.34 9.39
C VAL A 182 1.05 40.19 9.88
N LEU A 183 0.68 39.05 10.48
CA LEU A 183 -0.62 38.83 11.10
C LEU A 183 -0.83 39.61 12.42
N MET A 184 0.25 40.08 13.05
CA MET A 184 0.22 40.81 14.33
C MET A 184 0.63 42.29 14.23
N GLY A 185 1.01 42.75 13.04
CA GLY A 185 1.39 44.12 12.78
C GLY A 185 0.16 45.03 12.65
N GLU A 186 0.03 45.99 13.58
CA GLU A 186 -0.97 47.05 13.51
C GLU A 186 -0.71 47.95 12.30
N SER A 187 -1.39 47.69 11.17
CA SER A 187 -1.63 48.73 10.17
C SER A 187 -2.97 48.53 9.46
N GLU A 188 -3.62 49.67 9.23
CA GLU A 188 -4.94 49.92 8.65
C GLU A 188 -5.33 49.00 7.47
N GLY A 189 -5.90 47.84 7.78
CA GLY A 189 -6.42 46.85 6.82
C GLY A 189 -7.50 45.95 7.44
N VAL A 190 -8.41 46.53 8.22
CA VAL A 190 -9.33 45.78 9.11
C VAL A 190 -10.40 44.98 8.36
N GLU A 191 -10.67 45.27 7.08
CA GLU A 191 -11.63 44.50 6.25
C GLU A 191 -10.97 43.31 5.54
N GLU A 192 -9.78 43.46 4.96
CA GLU A 192 -9.04 42.35 4.32
C GLU A 192 -8.57 41.32 5.35
N MET A 193 -8.14 41.76 6.53
CA MET A 193 -7.72 40.87 7.62
C MET A 193 -8.89 40.03 8.17
N LYS A 194 -10.10 40.60 8.24
CA LYS A 194 -11.33 39.86 8.60
C LYS A 194 -11.80 38.91 7.51
N LEU A 195 -11.58 39.28 6.24
CA LEU A 195 -11.93 38.42 5.10
C LEU A 195 -11.01 37.19 5.08
N LEU A 196 -9.71 37.36 5.34
CA LEU A 196 -8.74 36.27 5.44
C LEU A 196 -8.97 35.41 6.70
N GLU A 197 -9.32 35.98 7.85
CA GLU A 197 -9.77 35.21 9.03
C GLU A 197 -11.09 34.45 8.77
N SER A 198 -12.00 35.04 7.98
CA SER A 198 -13.26 34.39 7.60
C SER A 198 -13.03 33.29 6.56
N ILE A 199 -12.15 33.48 5.58
CA ILE A 199 -11.81 32.48 4.58
C ILE A 199 -11.04 31.32 5.24
N SER A 200 -10.06 31.62 6.10
CA SER A 200 -9.30 30.61 6.83
C SER A 200 -10.15 29.82 7.84
N SER A 201 -11.25 30.38 8.34
CA SER A 201 -12.19 29.66 9.21
C SER A 201 -13.26 28.86 8.45
N TRP A 202 -13.64 29.25 7.23
CA TRP A 202 -14.70 28.59 6.44
C TRP A 202 -14.18 27.53 5.48
N VAL A 203 -13.05 27.78 4.82
CA VAL A 203 -12.45 26.87 3.83
C VAL A 203 -12.15 25.49 4.43
N PRO A 204 -11.56 25.39 5.64
CA PRO A 204 -11.42 24.09 6.32
C PRO A 204 -12.78 23.48 6.63
N HIS A 205 -13.77 24.26 7.08
CA HIS A 205 -15.06 23.72 7.53
C HIS A 205 -15.92 23.11 6.42
N VAL A 206 -15.82 23.57 5.18
CA VAL A 206 -16.54 22.99 4.02
C VAL A 206 -15.79 21.77 3.48
N PHE A 207 -14.47 21.86 3.38
CA PHE A 207 -13.62 20.82 2.78
C PHE A 207 -13.41 19.61 3.70
N LEU A 208 -13.28 19.85 5.01
CA LEU A 208 -12.97 18.85 6.02
C LEU A 208 -14.18 18.03 6.48
N ASN A 209 -15.39 18.30 6.01
CA ASN A 209 -16.58 17.50 6.37
C ASN A 209 -17.00 16.52 5.26
N CYS A 210 -16.22 16.42 4.18
CA CYS A 210 -16.52 15.56 3.05
C CYS A 210 -15.64 14.31 3.02
N LYS A 211 -16.19 13.25 2.42
CA LYS A 211 -15.45 12.04 2.08
C LYS A 211 -14.86 12.19 0.69
N TRP A 212 -13.56 11.98 0.58
CA TRP A 212 -12.82 12.04 -0.66
C TRP A 212 -12.51 10.64 -1.15
N ASN A 213 -12.68 10.40 -2.45
CA ASN A 213 -12.12 9.23 -3.09
C ASN A 213 -10.75 9.63 -3.64
N TYR A 214 -9.70 9.21 -2.96
CA TYR A 214 -8.33 9.49 -3.36
C TYR A 214 -7.79 8.29 -4.14
N SER A 215 -7.44 8.50 -5.41
CA SER A 215 -6.87 7.47 -6.27
C SER A 215 -5.58 7.95 -6.93
N TYR A 216 -4.58 7.08 -6.98
CA TYR A 216 -3.29 7.36 -7.62
C TYR A 216 -2.73 6.11 -8.31
N GLU A 217 -1.91 6.35 -9.32
CA GLU A 217 -1.25 5.33 -10.12
C GLU A 217 0.20 5.12 -9.69
N VAL A 218 0.63 3.86 -9.69
CA VAL A 218 1.93 3.43 -9.19
C VAL A 218 2.70 2.70 -10.27
N TYR A 219 3.83 3.27 -10.68
CA TYR A 219 4.71 2.77 -11.74
C TYR A 219 6.09 2.40 -11.19
N GLU A 220 6.79 1.49 -11.88
CA GLU A 220 8.20 1.21 -11.59
C GLU A 220 9.09 2.43 -11.90
N VAL A 221 10.06 2.70 -11.03
CA VAL A 221 11.07 3.73 -11.26
C VAL A 221 12.32 3.12 -11.92
N PHE A 222 12.58 3.54 -13.15
CA PHE A 222 13.77 3.11 -13.92
C PHE A 222 14.97 4.05 -13.81
N ASN A 223 14.81 5.22 -13.18
CA ASN A 223 15.84 6.26 -13.14
C ASN A 223 17.06 5.80 -12.33
N SER A 224 18.22 5.70 -12.97
CA SER A 224 19.47 5.26 -12.33
C SER A 224 19.89 6.15 -11.16
N LEU A 225 19.65 7.46 -11.24
CA LEU A 225 20.02 8.39 -10.16
C LEU A 225 19.21 8.12 -8.89
N VAL A 226 17.94 7.71 -9.03
CA VAL A 226 17.09 7.35 -7.89
C VAL A 226 17.49 5.97 -7.36
N LEU A 227 17.83 5.03 -8.25
CA LEU A 227 18.28 3.70 -7.87
C LEU A 227 19.62 3.72 -7.10
N ASP A 228 20.55 4.61 -7.49
CA ASP A 228 21.86 4.76 -6.85
C ASP A 228 21.79 5.29 -5.40
N GLN A 229 20.63 5.78 -4.95
CA GLN A 229 20.40 6.22 -3.57
C GLN A 229 20.10 5.08 -2.58
N GLY A 230 20.31 3.81 -2.99
CA GLY A 230 20.04 2.63 -2.16
C GLY A 230 18.65 2.02 -2.40
N ASN A 231 18.01 2.40 -3.50
CA ASN A 231 16.73 1.86 -3.95
C ASN A 231 16.90 0.50 -4.65
N PHE A 232 15.81 -0.26 -4.76
CA PHE A 232 15.83 -1.63 -5.26
C PHE A 232 15.28 -1.71 -6.69
N ARG A 233 16.15 -2.10 -7.63
CA ARG A 233 15.74 -2.37 -9.01
C ARG A 233 14.64 -3.44 -9.05
N GLY A 234 13.58 -3.21 -9.82
CA GLY A 234 12.44 -4.14 -9.92
C GLY A 234 11.51 -4.12 -8.71
N TYR A 235 11.66 -3.16 -7.78
CA TYR A 235 10.82 -3.03 -6.59
C TYR A 235 10.48 -1.57 -6.25
N THR A 236 11.36 -0.63 -6.58
CA THR A 236 11.13 0.81 -6.37
C THR A 236 10.04 1.32 -7.29
N VAL A 237 9.10 2.05 -6.70
CA VAL A 237 7.90 2.58 -7.35
C VAL A 237 7.75 4.08 -7.09
N THR A 238 6.89 4.74 -7.86
CA THR A 238 6.58 6.17 -7.73
C THR A 238 5.91 6.51 -6.40
N ASP A 239 4.99 5.66 -5.94
CA ASP A 239 4.29 5.78 -4.66
C ASP A 239 3.99 4.38 -4.09
N ALA A 240 3.73 4.28 -2.78
CA ALA A 240 3.49 3.00 -2.11
C ALA A 240 2.01 2.82 -1.77
N CYS A 241 1.58 1.56 -1.70
CA CYS A 241 0.28 1.22 -1.12
C CYS A 241 0.35 1.35 0.42
N TYR A 242 -0.53 2.15 1.01
CA TYR A 242 -0.56 2.40 2.44
C TYR A 242 -1.47 1.42 3.17
N LEU A 243 -0.92 0.75 4.19
CA LEU A 243 -1.62 -0.16 5.10
C LEU A 243 -1.45 0.31 6.55
N MET A 244 -2.49 0.13 7.34
CA MET A 244 -2.46 0.41 8.78
C MET A 244 -1.95 -0.80 9.56
N SER A 245 -1.04 -0.57 10.50
CA SER A 245 -0.48 -1.61 11.37
C SER A 245 -1.46 -1.99 12.50
N SER A 246 -1.38 -3.22 12.97
CA SER A 246 -2.16 -3.79 14.10
C SER A 246 -3.68 -3.80 13.92
N VAL A 247 -4.17 -3.48 12.73
CA VAL A 247 -5.60 -3.43 12.40
C VAL A 247 -5.86 -4.18 11.10
N LYS A 248 -7.12 -4.56 10.87
CA LYS A 248 -7.49 -5.28 9.64
C LYS A 248 -7.72 -4.28 8.49
N ASN A 249 -6.92 -4.45 7.45
CA ASN A 249 -7.06 -3.77 6.17
C ASN A 249 -7.78 -4.70 5.20
N GLU A 250 -8.78 -4.21 4.49
CA GLU A 250 -9.51 -4.96 3.46
C GLU A 250 -9.26 -4.34 2.09
N MET A 251 -8.80 -5.18 1.17
CA MET A 251 -8.50 -4.79 -0.19
C MET A 251 -9.48 -5.42 -1.15
N LEU A 252 -10.10 -4.59 -1.97
CA LEU A 252 -10.94 -5.01 -3.08
C LEU A 252 -10.12 -4.99 -4.36
N ILE A 253 -9.71 -6.17 -4.82
CA ILE A 253 -8.79 -6.35 -5.95
C ILE A 253 -9.59 -6.67 -7.23
N SER A 254 -9.33 -5.90 -8.28
CA SER A 254 -9.91 -6.06 -9.62
C SER A 254 -8.90 -5.62 -10.68
N THR A 255 -9.23 -5.82 -11.95
CA THR A 255 -8.45 -5.38 -13.12
C THR A 255 -9.36 -4.78 -14.17
N MET A 256 -8.83 -3.88 -14.99
CA MET A 256 -9.55 -3.27 -16.13
C MET A 256 -9.22 -3.93 -17.47
N ASP A 257 -8.19 -4.78 -17.55
CA ASP A 257 -7.72 -5.38 -18.79
C ASP A 257 -7.61 -6.91 -18.74
N VAL A 258 -6.44 -7.45 -18.44
CA VAL A 258 -6.12 -8.88 -18.37
C VAL A 258 -6.01 -9.33 -16.93
N MET A 259 -5.83 -10.64 -16.70
CA MET A 259 -5.59 -11.15 -15.37
C MET A 259 -4.24 -10.66 -14.84
N HIS A 260 -4.23 -10.25 -13.58
CA HIS A 260 -3.03 -9.95 -12.80
C HIS A 260 -3.15 -10.65 -11.45
N SER A 261 -2.13 -10.55 -10.61
CA SER A 261 -2.24 -11.03 -9.23
C SER A 261 -1.43 -10.18 -8.29
N TRP A 262 -2.14 -9.57 -7.34
CA TRP A 262 -1.55 -8.71 -6.33
C TRP A 262 -1.07 -9.59 -5.18
N GLY A 263 0.18 -9.45 -4.77
CA GLY A 263 0.69 -10.23 -3.65
C GLY A 263 1.95 -9.64 -3.04
N VAL A 264 2.12 -9.91 -1.75
CA VAL A 264 3.30 -9.49 -0.99
C VAL A 264 3.70 -10.65 -0.11
N GLY A 265 4.84 -11.28 -0.44
CA GLY A 265 5.24 -12.54 0.18
C GLY A 265 5.50 -12.43 1.68
N SER A 266 6.04 -11.30 2.17
CA SER A 266 6.26 -11.04 3.60
C SER A 266 4.98 -10.73 4.38
N LEU A 267 3.88 -10.43 3.70
CA LEU A 267 2.55 -10.33 4.30
C LEU A 267 1.79 -11.66 4.23
N GLY A 268 2.33 -12.67 3.53
CA GLY A 268 1.71 -13.99 3.39
C GLY A 268 0.45 -14.00 2.55
N VAL A 269 0.29 -13.03 1.64
CA VAL A 269 -0.95 -12.83 0.88
C VAL A 269 -0.70 -12.74 -0.62
N LYS A 270 -1.64 -13.30 -1.39
CA LYS A 270 -1.74 -13.23 -2.84
C LYS A 270 -3.21 -13.33 -3.21
N CYS A 271 -3.68 -12.49 -4.13
CA CYS A 271 -5.04 -12.51 -4.63
C CYS A 271 -5.07 -12.06 -6.10
N ASP A 272 -5.76 -12.84 -6.92
CA ASP A 272 -5.83 -12.59 -8.35
C ASP A 272 -6.78 -11.42 -8.65
N ALA A 273 -6.37 -10.55 -9.56
CA ALA A 273 -7.20 -9.52 -10.15
C ALA A 273 -7.79 -10.10 -11.45
N VAL A 274 -9.10 -10.33 -11.46
CA VAL A 274 -9.78 -11.01 -12.57
C VAL A 274 -10.77 -10.05 -13.24
N PRO A 275 -10.75 -9.89 -14.57
CA PRO A 275 -11.65 -8.96 -15.25
C PRO A 275 -13.12 -9.27 -14.95
N GLY A 276 -13.88 -8.25 -14.53
CA GLY A 276 -15.30 -8.39 -14.18
C GLY A 276 -15.59 -9.05 -12.84
N ARG A 277 -14.57 -9.28 -11.99
CA ARG A 277 -14.73 -9.81 -10.63
C ARG A 277 -13.93 -8.97 -9.63
N VAL A 278 -14.57 -8.66 -8.51
CA VAL A 278 -13.91 -8.03 -7.36
C VAL A 278 -13.64 -9.12 -6.33
N ASN A 279 -12.37 -9.35 -6.03
CA ASN A 279 -11.95 -10.23 -4.95
C ASN A 279 -11.64 -9.43 -3.69
N SER A 280 -11.92 -10.01 -2.53
CA SER A 280 -11.63 -9.42 -1.22
C SER A 280 -10.39 -10.09 -0.63
N LEU A 281 -9.47 -9.28 -0.11
CA LEU A 281 -8.28 -9.75 0.58
C LEU A 281 -8.07 -8.96 1.89
N GLY A 282 -8.21 -9.64 3.02
CA GLY A 282 -7.92 -9.09 4.34
C GLY A 282 -6.44 -9.23 4.71
N ILE A 283 -5.84 -8.16 5.26
CA ILE A 283 -4.46 -8.15 5.76
C ILE A 283 -4.41 -7.45 7.13
N SER A 284 -3.78 -8.10 8.11
CA SER A 284 -3.50 -7.50 9.42
C SER A 284 -1.99 -7.52 9.72
N PRO A 285 -1.24 -6.50 9.25
CA PRO A 285 0.20 -6.39 9.53
C PRO A 285 0.46 -6.14 11.01
N LEU A 286 1.48 -6.78 11.58
CA LEU A 286 1.82 -6.68 13.00
C LEU A 286 2.72 -5.48 13.33
N ARG A 287 3.53 -5.05 12.37
CA ARG A 287 4.55 -3.99 12.56
C ARG A 287 4.61 -3.06 11.35
N SER A 288 4.95 -1.81 11.60
CA SER A 288 5.27 -0.83 10.58
C SER A 288 6.55 -1.19 9.81
N GLY A 289 6.63 -0.78 8.55
CA GLY A 289 7.76 -1.06 7.66
C GLY A 289 7.36 -1.06 6.19
N VAL A 290 8.36 -1.24 5.32
CA VAL A 290 8.15 -1.31 3.86
C VAL A 290 8.27 -2.76 3.39
N PHE A 291 7.26 -3.22 2.67
CA PHE A 291 7.15 -4.57 2.15
C PHE A 291 7.02 -4.53 0.64
N TYR A 292 7.62 -5.52 -0.02
CA TYR A 292 7.71 -5.53 -1.47
C TYR A 292 7.09 -6.81 -2.04
N GLY A 293 6.45 -6.65 -3.19
CA GLY A 293 5.80 -7.69 -3.97
C GLY A 293 5.93 -7.41 -5.46
N ASN A 294 5.43 -8.33 -6.27
CA ASN A 294 5.40 -8.25 -7.74
C ASN A 294 4.04 -8.77 -8.23
N CYS A 295 3.75 -8.59 -9.51
CA CYS A 295 2.65 -9.30 -10.14
C CYS A 295 2.94 -10.82 -10.19
N TYR A 296 1.99 -11.64 -9.71
CA TYR A 296 2.13 -13.11 -9.65
C TYR A 296 1.30 -13.87 -10.70
N GLU A 297 0.78 -13.17 -11.72
CA GLU A 297 0.03 -13.74 -12.84
C GLU A 297 0.50 -13.13 -14.16
N LEU A 298 0.74 -13.96 -15.17
CA LEU A 298 1.32 -13.52 -16.43
C LEU A 298 0.37 -12.55 -17.16
N CYS A 299 0.78 -11.29 -17.29
CA CYS A 299 -0.05 -10.20 -17.82
C CYS A 299 0.53 -9.48 -19.06
N GLY A 300 1.48 -10.10 -19.77
CA GLY A 300 2.07 -9.58 -21.01
C GLY A 300 3.54 -9.19 -20.92
N GLU A 301 4.02 -8.36 -21.85
CA GLU A 301 5.45 -8.02 -22.00
C GLU A 301 6.05 -7.32 -20.78
N GLY A 302 5.33 -6.37 -20.18
CA GLY A 302 5.74 -5.68 -18.95
C GLY A 302 5.38 -6.40 -17.65
N HIS A 303 5.08 -7.71 -17.69
CA HIS A 303 4.69 -8.47 -16.48
C HIS A 303 5.70 -8.35 -15.33
N SER A 304 6.99 -8.26 -15.65
CA SER A 304 8.06 -8.09 -14.66
C SER A 304 8.30 -6.66 -14.21
N MET A 305 7.60 -5.68 -14.80
CA MET A 305 7.82 -4.24 -14.65
C MET A 305 6.68 -3.51 -13.92
N MET A 306 5.93 -4.26 -13.10
CA MET A 306 4.84 -3.73 -12.29
C MET A 306 4.94 -4.18 -10.82
N PRO A 307 6.01 -3.75 -10.13
CA PRO A 307 6.23 -4.11 -8.73
C PRO A 307 5.19 -3.49 -7.81
N ILE A 308 5.13 -4.04 -6.61
CA ILE A 308 4.25 -3.60 -5.53
C ILE A 308 5.15 -3.18 -4.37
N SER A 309 5.00 -1.95 -3.90
CA SER A 309 5.56 -1.50 -2.62
C SER A 309 4.42 -1.18 -1.68
N VAL A 310 4.54 -1.63 -0.44
CA VAL A 310 3.55 -1.44 0.62
C VAL A 310 4.23 -0.78 1.81
N ALA A 311 3.76 0.40 2.18
CA ALA A 311 4.15 1.10 3.38
C ALA A 311 3.14 0.80 4.50
N VAL A 312 3.57 0.08 5.52
CA VAL A 312 2.78 -0.16 6.73
C VAL A 312 3.18 0.87 7.78
N MET A 313 2.21 1.60 8.30
CA MET A 313 2.41 2.69 9.28
C MET A 313 1.34 2.61 10.38
N THR A 314 1.38 3.49 11.38
CA THR A 314 0.26 3.55 12.34
C THR A 314 -1.00 4.10 11.64
N PRO A 315 -2.21 3.82 12.16
CA PRO A 315 -3.44 4.36 11.58
C PRO A 315 -3.41 5.88 11.41
N GLU A 316 -2.83 6.59 12.38
CA GLU A 316 -2.70 8.05 12.38
C GLU A 316 -1.79 8.53 11.25
N ASP A 317 -0.61 7.91 11.08
CA ASP A 317 0.34 8.24 10.01
C ASP A 317 -0.26 7.99 8.62
N VAL A 318 -0.93 6.85 8.42
CA VAL A 318 -1.62 6.55 7.16
C VAL A 318 -2.70 7.58 6.87
N SER A 319 -3.49 7.95 7.89
CA SER A 319 -4.52 8.97 7.73
C SER A 319 -3.93 10.32 7.29
N LEU A 320 -2.78 10.70 7.86
CA LEU A 320 -2.09 11.95 7.56
C LEU A 320 -1.55 11.94 6.12
N VAL A 321 -0.89 10.86 5.71
CA VAL A 321 -0.37 10.73 4.34
C VAL A 321 -1.49 10.77 3.31
N LEU A 322 -2.60 10.08 3.55
CA LEU A 322 -3.76 10.10 2.64
C LEU A 322 -4.44 11.47 2.59
N LYS A 323 -4.60 12.16 3.74
CA LYS A 323 -5.14 13.53 3.80
C LYS A 323 -4.22 14.49 3.03
N GLN A 324 -2.91 14.41 3.22
CA GLN A 324 -1.94 15.21 2.48
C GLN A 324 -1.99 14.92 0.98
N GLY A 325 -2.12 13.66 0.59
CA GLY A 325 -2.28 13.23 -0.79
C GLY A 325 -3.50 13.85 -1.46
N VAL A 326 -4.66 13.88 -0.78
CA VAL A 326 -5.87 14.56 -1.28
C VAL A 326 -5.61 16.04 -1.53
N LEU A 327 -4.97 16.71 -0.58
CA LEU A 327 -4.76 18.16 -0.66
C LEU A 327 -3.73 18.57 -1.71
N GLY A 328 -2.79 17.68 -2.05
CA GLY A 328 -1.86 17.88 -3.15
C GLY A 328 -2.47 17.70 -4.54
N THR A 329 -3.73 17.25 -4.64
CA THR A 329 -4.38 17.07 -5.95
C THR A 329 -4.85 18.39 -6.55
N SER A 330 -4.73 18.53 -7.88
CA SER A 330 -5.28 19.67 -8.63
C SER A 330 -6.80 19.80 -8.49
N ASP A 331 -7.49 18.68 -8.28
CA ASP A 331 -8.94 18.65 -8.08
C ASP A 331 -9.32 19.28 -6.73
N CYS A 332 -8.50 19.07 -5.70
CA CYS A 332 -8.66 19.75 -4.43
C CYS A 332 -8.48 21.26 -4.59
N VAL A 333 -7.40 21.68 -5.26
CA VAL A 333 -7.10 23.09 -5.52
C VAL A 333 -8.22 23.76 -6.33
N SER A 334 -8.66 23.18 -7.44
CA SER A 334 -9.75 23.73 -8.25
C SER A 334 -11.11 23.76 -7.52
N THR A 335 -11.36 22.79 -6.64
CA THR A 335 -12.56 22.81 -5.78
C THR A 335 -12.48 23.93 -4.76
N LEU A 336 -11.31 24.16 -4.15
CA LEU A 336 -11.05 25.28 -3.24
C LEU A 336 -11.28 26.62 -3.95
N GLU A 337 -10.71 26.80 -5.14
CA GLU A 337 -10.92 27.99 -5.98
C GLU A 337 -12.40 28.23 -6.26
N GLY A 338 -13.14 27.19 -6.67
CA GLY A 338 -14.57 27.30 -6.96
C GLY A 338 -15.46 27.60 -5.76
N VAL A 339 -15.00 27.31 -4.53
CA VAL A 339 -15.69 27.68 -3.28
C VAL A 339 -15.33 29.09 -2.85
N ILE A 340 -14.05 29.49 -2.93
CA ILE A 340 -13.61 30.85 -2.60
C ILE A 340 -14.26 31.89 -3.53
N MET A 341 -14.49 31.53 -4.80
CA MET A 341 -15.11 32.39 -5.81
C MET A 341 -16.64 32.56 -5.67
N LYS A 342 -17.32 31.90 -4.71
CA LYS A 342 -18.79 31.92 -4.54
C LYS A 342 -19.25 32.64 -3.28
#